data_AF-A0A081D899-F1
#
_entry.id   AF-A0A081D899-F1
#
_cell.length_a   1.000
_cell.length_b   1.000
_cell.length_c   1.000
_cell.angle_alpha   90.00
_cell.angle_beta   90.00
_cell.angle_gamma   90.00
#
_symmetry.space_group_name_H-M   'P 1'
#
loop_
_entity.id
_entity.type
_entity.pdbx_description
1 polymer ?
#
loop_
_entity_poly.entity_id
_entity_poly.type
_entity_poly.pdbx_seq_one_letter_code
_entity_poly.pdbx_strand_id
1 'polypeptide(L)' 'MYPQSAKSPNGKLRLLYECNPMAFIAEQAGGTASDGHTRIMDLKPTELHQRVPFFCGSKNMVAKLEEFIQKHDK' A
#
# COMPACT_ATOMS: atom_id res chain seq x y z
N MET A 1 7.59 -2.44 3.96
CA MET A 1 7.27 -1.07 3.50
C MET A 1 8.03 -0.79 2.22
N TYR A 2 7.34 -0.37 1.16
CA TYR A 2 7.89 0.01 -0.14
C TYR A 2 7.23 1.34 -0.60
N PRO A 3 7.66 2.48 -0.04
CA PRO A 3 7.04 3.78 -0.30
C PRO A 3 7.34 4.30 -1.70
N GLN A 4 6.68 5.40 -2.08
CA GLN A 4 7.14 6.25 -3.17
C GLN A 4 8.55 6.80 -2.92
N SER A 5 9.27 7.10 -3.99
CA SER A 5 10.59 7.73 -3.94
C SER A 5 10.75 8.69 -5.12
N ALA A 6 11.75 9.57 -5.09
CA ALA A 6 12.00 10.50 -6.19
C ALA A 6 12.17 9.82 -7.57
N LYS A 7 12.70 8.57 -7.59
CA LYS A 7 12.86 7.78 -8.82
C LYS A 7 11.61 6.97 -9.20
N SER A 8 10.64 6.86 -8.31
CA SER A 8 9.45 6.04 -8.48
C SER A 8 8.29 6.70 -7.71
N PRO A 9 7.73 7.79 -8.27
CA PRO A 9 6.70 8.59 -7.59
C PRO A 9 5.44 7.77 -7.32
N ASN A 10 5.10 6.84 -8.20
CA ASN A 10 3.93 5.95 -8.01
C ASN A 10 4.29 4.65 -7.28
N GLY A 11 5.40 4.62 -6.52
CA GLY A 11 5.94 3.38 -5.99
C GLY A 11 6.57 2.49 -7.06
N LYS A 12 7.12 1.34 -6.62
CA LYS A 12 7.87 0.42 -7.49
C LYS A 12 7.13 -0.87 -7.80
N LEU A 13 6.29 -1.33 -6.86
CA LEU A 13 5.59 -2.60 -6.95
C LEU A 13 4.29 -2.46 -7.75
N ARG A 14 3.88 -3.51 -8.45
CA ARG A 14 2.68 -3.55 -9.28
C ARG A 14 1.48 -4.02 -8.49
N LEU A 15 0.37 -3.32 -8.69
CA LEU A 15 -0.86 -3.55 -7.96
C LEU A 15 -1.37 -4.99 -8.14
N LEU A 16 -1.52 -5.45 -9.39
CA LEU A 16 -2.23 -6.70 -9.68
C LEU A 16 -1.55 -7.98 -9.20
N TYR A 17 -0.23 -8.07 -9.32
CA TYR A 17 0.49 -9.34 -9.13
C TYR A 17 1.65 -9.25 -8.12
N GLU A 18 1.88 -8.09 -7.50
CA GLU A 18 2.80 -7.96 -6.36
C GLU A 18 2.02 -7.51 -5.11
N CYS A 19 1.28 -6.41 -5.18
CA CYS A 19 0.60 -5.84 -4.01
C CYS A 19 -0.68 -6.58 -3.63
N ASN A 20 -1.59 -6.84 -4.57
CA ASN A 20 -2.88 -7.50 -4.30
C ASN A 20 -2.72 -8.90 -3.69
N PRO A 21 -1.86 -9.80 -4.22
CA PRO A 21 -1.66 -11.11 -3.61
C PRO A 21 -1.12 -11.02 -2.17
N MET A 22 -0.16 -10.11 -1.92
CA MET A 22 0.42 -9.92 -0.59
C MET A 22 -0.57 -9.30 0.38
N ALA A 23 -1.36 -8.31 -0.06
CA ALA A 23 -2.41 -7.68 0.72
C ALA A 23 -3.47 -8.71 1.13
N PHE A 24 -3.93 -9.53 0.18
CA PHE A 24 -4.90 -10.58 0.47
C PHE A 24 -4.40 -11.54 1.55
N ILE A 25 -3.17 -12.07 1.41
CA ILE A 25 -2.57 -12.98 2.42
C ILE A 25 -2.46 -12.29 3.78
N ALA A 26 -1.95 -11.06 3.82
CA ALA A 26 -1.75 -10.33 5.06
C ALA A 26 -3.05 -10.04 5.80
N GLU A 27 -4.11 -9.68 5.08
CA GLU A 27 -5.43 -9.44 5.67
C GLU A 27 -6.08 -10.71 6.20
N GLN A 28 -5.96 -11.84 5.48
CA GLN A 28 -6.41 -13.15 5.98
C GLN A 28 -5.66 -13.56 7.25
N ALA A 29 -4.38 -13.16 7.38
CA ALA A 29 -3.58 -13.37 8.58
C ALA A 29 -3.88 -12.37 9.72
N GLY A 30 -4.90 -11.50 9.57
CA GLY A 30 -5.27 -10.50 10.57
C GLY A 30 -4.44 -9.22 10.55
N GLY A 31 -3.56 -9.06 9.55
CA GLY A 31 -2.85 -7.82 9.25
C GLY A 31 -3.69 -6.87 8.39
N THR A 32 -3.03 -5.91 7.75
CA THR A 32 -3.62 -4.99 6.77
C THR A 32 -2.57 -4.52 5.77
N ALA A 33 -3.02 -4.03 4.62
CA ALA A 33 -2.17 -3.40 3.62
C ALA A 33 -2.80 -2.12 3.03
N SER A 34 -1.97 -1.09 2.84
CA SER A 34 -2.35 0.25 2.41
C SER A 34 -1.33 0.83 1.42
N ASP A 35 -1.76 1.72 0.53
CA ASP A 35 -0.86 2.55 -0.29
C ASP A 35 -0.39 3.82 0.43
N GLY A 36 -0.84 4.03 1.67
CA GLY A 36 -0.55 5.20 2.50
C GLY A 36 -1.79 6.04 2.80
N HIS A 37 -2.82 5.90 1.95
CA HIS A 37 -4.07 6.64 2.06
C HIS A 37 -5.30 5.74 1.93
N THR A 38 -5.20 4.70 1.11
CA THR A 38 -6.27 3.77 0.78
C THR A 38 -5.80 2.33 0.96
N ARG A 39 -6.70 1.47 1.45
CA ARG A 39 -6.46 0.02 1.54
C ARG A 39 -6.20 -0.56 0.15
N ILE A 40 -5.18 -1.41 0.03
CA ILE A 40 -4.73 -1.98 -1.26
C ILE A 40 -5.86 -2.74 -1.96
N MET A 41 -6.62 -3.54 -1.23
CA MET A 41 -7.71 -4.36 -1.79
C MET A 41 -8.91 -3.54 -2.29
N ASP A 42 -9.01 -2.26 -1.93
CA ASP A 42 -10.09 -1.37 -2.37
C ASP A 42 -9.71 -0.55 -3.63
N LEU A 43 -8.43 -0.57 -4.01
CA LEU A 43 -7.94 0.11 -5.22
C LEU A 43 -8.45 -0.58 -6.48
N LYS A 44 -9.16 0.18 -7.33
CA LYS A 44 -9.54 -0.27 -8.67
C LYS A 44 -8.38 -0.04 -9.65
N PRO A 45 -7.81 -1.09 -10.25
CA PRO A 45 -6.71 -0.94 -11.19
C PRO A 45 -7.18 -0.22 -12.46
N THR A 46 -6.39 0.74 -12.94
CA THR A 46 -6.62 1.45 -14.22
C THR A 46 -5.79 0.86 -15.36
N GLU A 47 -4.68 0.18 -15.05
CA GLU A 47 -3.76 -0.41 -16.02
C GLU A 47 -3.19 -1.76 -15.52
N LEU A 48 -2.80 -2.64 -16.46
CA LEU A 48 -2.26 -3.97 -16.14
C LEU A 48 -0.96 -3.92 -15.31
N HIS A 49 -0.12 -2.91 -15.54
CA HIS A 49 1.18 -2.75 -14.87
C HIS A 49 1.21 -1.54 -13.92
N GLN A 50 0.05 -1.10 -13.43
CA GLN A 50 -0.07 0.01 -12.49
C GLN A 50 0.83 -0.22 -11.27
N ARG A 51 1.62 0.79 -10.92
CA ARG A 51 2.45 0.79 -9.71
C ARG A 51 1.77 1.55 -8.59
N VAL A 52 1.99 1.09 -7.37
CA VAL A 52 1.51 1.76 -6.15
C VAL A 52 2.58 1.70 -5.05
N PRO A 53 2.63 2.69 -4.14
CA PRO A 53 3.30 2.51 -2.86
C PRO A 53 2.64 1.35 -2.09
N PHE A 54 3.41 0.67 -1.24
CA PHE A 54 2.92 -0.53 -0.55
C PHE A 54 3.39 -0.61 0.90
N PHE A 55 2.44 -0.60 1.81
CA PHE A 55 2.63 -0.79 3.24
C PHE A 55 1.79 -1.97 3.69
N CYS A 56 2.40 -2.93 4.38
CA CYS A 56 1.74 -4.18 4.77
C CYS A 56 2.34 -4.66 6.07
N GLY A 57 1.49 -5.11 7.01
CA GLY A 57 1.92 -5.59 8.31
C GLY A 57 0.81 -5.62 9.35
N SER A 58 1.19 -5.45 10.62
CA SER A 58 0.22 -5.41 11.72
C SER A 58 -0.67 -4.17 11.63
N LYS A 59 -1.97 -4.35 11.92
CA LYS A 59 -2.99 -3.29 11.83
C LYS A 59 -2.58 -2.00 12.54
N ASN A 60 -2.09 -2.12 13.77
CA ASN A 60 -1.69 -0.98 14.58
C ASN A 60 -0.51 -0.20 13.98
N MET A 61 0.45 -0.89 13.35
CA MET A 61 1.62 -0.24 12.75
C MET A 61 1.27 0.43 11.43
N VAL A 62 0.40 -0.18 10.61
CA VAL A 62 -0.06 0.44 9.36
C VAL A 62 -0.94 1.65 9.66
N ALA A 63 -1.86 1.57 10.63
CA ALA A 63 -2.69 2.71 11.03
C ALA A 63 -1.84 3.90 11.53
N LYS A 64 -0.82 3.63 12.37
CA LYS A 64 0.11 4.66 12.83
C LYS A 64 0.91 5.29 11.69
N LEU A 65 1.24 4.49 10.66
CA LEU A 65 1.90 4.99 9.46
C LEU A 65 0.97 5.90 8.65
N GLU A 66 -0.29 5.50 8.43
CA GLU A 66 -1.30 6.31 7.73
C GLU A 66 -1.54 7.64 8.44
N GLU A 67 -1.67 7.63 9.77
CA GLU A 67 -1.77 8.85 10.58
C GLU A 67 -0.56 9.78 10.38
N PHE A 68 0.65 9.21 10.32
CA PHE A 68 1.87 9.98 10.11
C PHE A 68 1.92 10.58 8.70
N ILE A 69 1.56 9.81 7.67
CA ILE A 69 1.48 10.28 6.28
C ILE A 69 0.45 11.41 6.21
N GLN A 70 -0.76 11.21 6.69
CA GLN A 70 -1.84 12.20 6.64
C GLN A 70 -1.48 13.51 7.36
N LYS A 71 -0.69 13.45 8.44
CA LYS A 71 -0.22 14.63 9.16
C LYS A 71 0.82 15.45 8.37
N HIS A 72 1.62 14.80 7.53
CA HIS A 72 2.77 15.38 6.85
C HIS A 72 2.61 15.54 5.33
N ASP A 73 1.47 15.15 4.76
CA ASP A 73 1.15 15.29 3.33
C ASP A 73 0.76 16.73 2.92
N LYS A 74 1.36 17.74 3.57
CA LYS A 74 1.15 19.17 3.32
C LYS A 74 2.37 19.82 2.69
#